data_AF-A0A1J4K713-F1
#
_entry.id   AF-A0A1J4K713-F1
#
_cell.length_a   1.000
_cell.length_b   1.000
_cell.length_c   1.000
_cell.angle_alpha   90.00
_cell.angle_beta   90.00
_cell.angle_gamma   90.00
#
_symmetry.space_group_name_H-M   'P 1'
#
loop_
_entity.id
_entity.type
_entity.pdbx_description
1 polymer ?
#
loop_
_entity_poly.entity_id
_entity_poly.type
_entity_poly.pdbx_seq_one_letter_code
_entity_poly.pdbx_strand_id
1 'polypeptide(L)'
;MLFLTLFSLVTCKNDKCILDFDGVLIDLSELNIANNNYHYTSAEWGEYAFRLCGDLDKSDSKVPACGVNVTGWAGAGIHSGKCYPTAATDSQIVTKLSATQFHVEYGADTDSEPGSVDEVHTIHEFDCVDTQVSGDPVSVSISDEGKNRYITLKYKINCIQLSNTPTPTPTPVCDPIFTKASTTKPGLGIQFDLREFKTLQHGPVIIDDGNYELHFAPGSYKQCPLPYNCRHITPASIYVCRAGDLVRKSANQSLKSLQEQLGFCTSFGVASHALKFDQDGIQESDGVYARYNSNDLGKSANVYFKCNEKGDLHELTLASKMKGEGNVLNFTVTTPDVCIRTVTPVPDPAHRYCIHSSSFQNKNISFDLRDYNLATGYSGTVKLSDTSTSTTANAEFIIQPCGVLGCPTGYSCGSEVESSFWKCTDKTCVSVGDITTGDLHLDRSDANSISAKFGSSLYGTKTASILYTCSESHSEMTIESNATVDANGIYSVRVKGQMFCPKIKKGISAGAIFLIILASVIFLYILFGTLIMSLLRAHLTFPNQNFWIQFGLCVKEAVMFIFTCGKGADMTMKSTYDKV
;
A
#
# COMPACT_ATOMS: atom_id res chain seq x y z
N MET A 1 48.87 -16.57 0.90
CA MET A 1 47.52 -17.17 0.94
C MET A 1 46.56 -16.06 0.56
N LEU A 2 46.00 -16.17 -0.64
CA LEU A 2 45.15 -15.23 -1.35
C LEU A 2 43.78 -15.14 -0.68
N PHE A 3 43.22 -13.94 -0.51
CA PHE A 3 41.78 -13.70 -0.67
C PHE A 3 41.60 -12.23 -1.09
N LEU A 4 41.66 -12.01 -2.41
CA LEU A 4 41.25 -10.77 -3.06
C LEU A 4 39.77 -10.97 -3.42
N THR A 5 38.87 -10.40 -2.62
CA THR A 5 37.44 -10.38 -2.95
C THR A 5 37.18 -9.25 -3.94
N LEU A 6 36.93 -9.61 -5.21
CA LEU A 6 36.31 -8.73 -6.18
C LEU A 6 34.93 -8.31 -5.65
N PHE A 7 34.79 -7.04 -5.27
CA PHE A 7 33.48 -6.41 -5.19
C PHE A 7 33.09 -5.97 -6.61
N SER A 8 32.18 -6.71 -7.24
CA SER A 8 31.44 -6.22 -8.40
C SER A 8 30.52 -5.10 -7.94
N LEU A 9 30.82 -3.87 -8.38
CA LEU A 9 29.93 -2.72 -8.28
C LEU A 9 28.65 -3.05 -9.05
N VAL A 10 27.54 -3.25 -8.33
CA VAL A 10 26.20 -3.28 -8.92
C VAL A 10 25.83 -1.84 -9.22
N THR A 11 26.03 -1.41 -10.46
CA THR A 11 25.43 -0.18 -10.98
C THR A 11 23.93 -0.43 -11.11
N CYS A 12 23.09 0.42 -10.48
CA CYS A 12 21.65 0.41 -10.71
C CYS A 12 21.39 0.84 -12.16
N LYS A 13 21.40 -0.14 -13.06
CA LYS A 13 20.80 -0.01 -14.39
C LYS A 13 19.30 0.12 -14.13
N ASN A 14 18.66 1.12 -14.72
CA ASN A 14 17.20 1.20 -14.67
C ASN A 14 16.69 0.04 -15.54
N ASP A 15 16.55 -1.14 -14.94
CA ASP A 15 16.26 -2.39 -15.68
C ASP A 15 14.89 -2.35 -16.36
N LYS A 16 14.08 -1.31 -16.08
CA LYS A 16 12.77 -1.09 -16.69
C LYS A 16 12.64 0.34 -17.19
N CYS A 17 12.35 0.50 -18.48
CA CYS A 17 12.08 1.75 -19.18
C CYS A 17 10.61 2.16 -18.95
N ILE A 18 10.23 2.43 -17.69
CA ILE A 18 8.87 2.81 -17.30
C ILE A 18 8.78 4.34 -17.19
N LEU A 19 7.80 4.93 -17.87
CA LEU A 19 7.53 6.36 -17.84
C LEU A 19 6.18 6.63 -17.18
N ASP A 20 6.08 7.67 -16.35
CA ASP A 20 4.81 8.16 -15.84
C ASP A 20 4.24 9.23 -16.78
N PHE A 21 3.08 8.95 -17.35
CA PHE A 21 2.37 9.80 -18.27
C PHE A 21 0.98 10.14 -17.70
N ASP A 22 0.87 11.28 -17.02
CA ASP A 22 -0.41 11.77 -16.46
C ASP A 22 -1.05 10.75 -15.49
N GLY A 23 -0.23 10.07 -14.69
CA GLY A 23 -0.65 9.01 -13.77
C GLY A 23 -0.81 7.63 -14.41
N VAL A 24 -0.58 7.51 -15.72
CA VAL A 24 -0.53 6.23 -16.43
C VAL A 24 0.93 5.81 -16.60
N LEU A 25 1.32 4.70 -15.99
CA LEU A 25 2.64 4.12 -16.19
C LEU A 25 2.71 3.42 -17.55
N ILE A 26 3.62 3.84 -18.41
CA ILE A 26 3.88 3.26 -19.72
C ILE A 26 5.20 2.49 -19.66
N ASP A 27 5.17 1.18 -19.86
CA ASP A 27 6.37 0.34 -19.87
C ASP A 27 6.93 0.20 -21.29
N LEU A 28 8.01 0.91 -21.59
CA LEU A 28 8.71 0.84 -22.88
C LEU A 28 9.84 -0.21 -22.88
N SER A 29 9.98 -1.03 -21.83
CA SER A 29 11.04 -2.03 -21.72
C SER A 29 10.96 -3.12 -22.77
N GLU A 30 9.77 -3.36 -23.35
CA GLU A 30 9.58 -4.35 -24.41
C GLU A 30 10.00 -3.81 -25.80
N LEU A 31 10.31 -2.52 -25.92
CA LEU A 31 10.84 -1.98 -27.17
C LEU A 31 12.26 -2.47 -27.41
N ASN A 32 12.57 -2.82 -28.65
CA ASN A 32 13.89 -3.33 -29.02
C ASN A 32 14.98 -2.30 -28.69
N ILE A 33 14.71 -1.02 -28.92
CA ILE A 33 15.63 0.09 -28.63
C ILE A 33 15.88 0.34 -27.12
N ALA A 34 15.02 -0.14 -26.23
CA ALA A 34 15.29 -0.05 -24.79
C ALA A 34 16.36 -1.05 -24.36
N ASN A 35 16.33 -2.24 -24.96
CA ASN A 35 17.22 -3.35 -24.61
C ASN A 35 18.49 -3.41 -25.46
N ASN A 36 18.43 -2.94 -26.70
CA ASN A 36 19.50 -3.00 -27.70
C ASN A 36 19.75 -1.60 -28.29
N ASN A 37 20.95 -1.37 -28.82
CA ASN A 37 21.19 -0.15 -29.56
C ASN A 37 20.49 -0.22 -30.92
N TYR A 38 19.75 0.81 -31.26
CA TYR A 38 19.19 1.02 -32.59
C TYR A 38 20.20 1.77 -33.45
N HIS A 39 20.49 1.23 -34.64
CA HIS A 39 21.47 1.78 -35.57
C HIS A 39 20.79 2.39 -36.78
N TYR A 40 21.18 3.62 -37.12
CA TYR A 40 20.66 4.34 -38.27
C TYR A 40 21.81 4.85 -39.13
N THR A 41 21.73 4.64 -40.44
CA THR A 41 22.73 5.14 -41.40
C THR A 41 22.05 6.01 -42.44
N SER A 42 22.58 7.22 -42.63
CA SER A 42 22.17 8.16 -43.66
C SER A 42 23.36 8.53 -44.52
N ALA A 43 23.16 8.55 -45.84
CA ALA A 43 24.20 8.99 -46.78
C ALA A 43 24.58 10.47 -46.58
N GLU A 44 23.63 11.29 -46.12
CA GLU A 44 23.83 12.72 -45.85
C GLU A 44 24.39 12.94 -44.45
N TRP A 45 23.87 12.24 -43.44
CA TRP A 45 24.12 12.59 -42.04
C TRP A 45 25.09 11.64 -41.33
N GLY A 46 25.48 10.52 -41.94
CA GLY A 46 26.41 9.55 -41.36
C GLY A 46 25.72 8.44 -40.56
N GLU A 47 26.43 7.87 -39.59
CA GLU A 47 25.99 6.73 -38.78
C GLU A 47 25.61 7.16 -37.37
N TYR A 48 24.53 6.62 -36.83
CA TYR A 48 24.02 6.94 -35.51
C TYR A 48 23.64 5.67 -34.75
N ALA A 49 23.87 5.68 -33.44
CA ALA A 49 23.43 4.66 -32.51
C ALA A 49 22.62 5.31 -31.38
N PHE A 50 21.49 4.70 -31.02
CA PHE A 50 20.56 5.20 -30.01
C PHE A 50 20.13 4.07 -29.08
N ARG A 51 19.86 4.41 -27.82
CA ARG A 51 19.23 3.52 -26.85
C ARG A 51 18.24 4.30 -26.00
N LEU A 52 17.06 3.74 -25.77
CA LEU A 52 16.03 4.36 -24.96
C LEU A 52 16.20 3.97 -23.48
N CYS A 53 16.04 4.93 -22.56
CA CYS A 53 16.07 4.74 -21.10
C CYS A 53 17.38 4.19 -20.52
N GLY A 54 18.50 4.28 -21.25
CA GLY A 54 19.77 3.79 -20.73
C GLY A 54 20.95 4.08 -21.62
N ASP A 55 22.14 3.81 -21.09
CA ASP A 55 23.39 4.00 -21.78
C ASP A 55 23.57 3.03 -22.95
N LEU A 56 24.18 3.50 -24.03
CA LEU A 56 24.60 2.69 -25.16
C LEU A 56 25.38 1.45 -24.68
N ASP A 57 25.04 0.29 -25.24
CA ASP A 57 25.78 -0.95 -24.93
C ASP A 57 27.17 -0.91 -25.55
N LYS A 58 28.18 -0.80 -24.69
CA LYS A 58 29.60 -0.73 -25.07
C LYS A 58 30.11 -1.99 -25.75
N SER A 59 29.43 -3.13 -25.59
CA SER A 59 29.79 -4.39 -26.22
C SER A 59 29.36 -4.48 -27.69
N ASP A 60 28.50 -3.57 -28.14
CA ASP A 60 28.01 -3.54 -29.51
C ASP A 60 29.05 -2.89 -30.44
N SER A 61 29.60 -3.69 -31.34
CA SER A 61 30.64 -3.27 -32.29
C SER A 61 30.21 -2.17 -33.27
N LYS A 62 28.91 -1.90 -33.38
CA LYS A 62 28.37 -0.85 -34.25
C LYS A 62 28.22 0.49 -33.53
N VAL A 63 28.40 0.54 -32.21
CA VAL A 63 28.38 1.81 -31.47
C VAL A 63 29.63 2.62 -31.81
N PRO A 64 29.47 3.89 -32.23
CA PRO A 64 30.60 4.77 -32.44
C PRO A 64 31.54 4.87 -31.24
N ALA A 65 32.86 4.88 -31.46
CA ALA A 65 33.85 4.83 -30.38
C ALA A 65 33.70 5.90 -29.28
N CYS A 66 33.14 7.08 -29.61
CA CYS A 66 32.83 8.12 -28.63
C CYS A 66 31.67 7.75 -27.69
N GLY A 67 30.70 6.96 -28.15
CA GLY A 67 29.63 6.41 -27.32
C GLY A 67 30.12 5.29 -26.39
N VAL A 68 31.22 4.61 -26.73
CA VAL A 68 31.76 3.50 -25.93
C VAL A 68 32.59 4.00 -24.74
N ASN A 69 33.30 5.12 -24.88
CA ASN A 69 34.30 5.56 -23.90
C ASN A 69 33.72 6.30 -22.69
N VAL A 70 32.45 6.70 -22.71
CA VAL A 70 31.86 7.52 -21.64
C VAL A 70 30.53 6.91 -21.20
N THR A 71 30.36 6.68 -19.90
CA THR A 71 29.06 6.30 -19.30
C THR A 71 28.13 7.51 -19.26
N GLY A 72 26.82 7.31 -19.39
CA GLY A 72 25.83 8.39 -19.37
C GLY A 72 25.38 8.89 -20.75
N TRP A 73 25.66 8.18 -21.85
CA TRP A 73 25.16 8.54 -23.19
C TRP A 73 24.16 7.51 -23.71
N ALA A 74 22.98 7.99 -24.06
CA ALA A 74 21.92 7.26 -24.73
C ALA A 74 22.05 7.30 -26.27
N GLY A 75 22.93 8.15 -26.82
CA GLY A 75 23.10 8.28 -28.26
C GLY A 75 24.46 8.83 -28.69
N ALA A 76 24.94 8.37 -29.84
CA ALA A 76 26.18 8.81 -30.46
C ALA A 76 26.10 8.76 -31.98
N GLY A 77 26.82 9.65 -32.67
CA GLY A 77 26.88 9.74 -34.13
C GLY A 77 28.31 9.80 -34.68
N ILE A 78 28.49 9.38 -35.93
CA ILE A 78 29.70 9.56 -36.75
C ILE A 78 29.29 10.29 -38.01
N HIS A 79 29.82 11.49 -38.21
CA HIS A 79 29.66 12.24 -39.45
C HIS A 79 31.03 12.68 -39.98
N SER A 80 31.31 12.39 -41.25
CA SER A 80 32.60 12.70 -41.88
C SER A 80 33.82 12.19 -41.09
N GLY A 81 33.69 10.99 -40.49
CA GLY A 81 34.74 10.35 -39.69
C GLY A 81 34.97 10.97 -38.30
N LYS A 82 34.18 11.98 -37.90
CA LYS A 82 34.20 12.53 -36.54
C LYS A 82 33.03 11.98 -35.73
N CYS A 83 33.32 11.62 -34.49
CA CYS A 83 32.35 11.04 -33.55
C CYS A 83 31.91 12.09 -32.53
N TYR A 84 30.61 12.16 -32.22
CA TYR A 84 30.05 13.08 -31.24
C TYR A 84 28.84 12.46 -30.50
N PRO A 85 28.58 12.87 -29.25
CA PRO A 85 27.39 12.42 -28.52
C PRO A 85 26.11 13.05 -29.10
N THR A 86 24.98 12.35 -29.03
CA THR A 86 23.69 12.87 -29.54
C THR A 86 22.57 12.84 -28.51
N ALA A 87 22.75 12.13 -27.39
CA ALA A 87 21.78 12.05 -26.31
C ALA A 87 22.46 11.70 -24.98
N ALA A 88 22.38 12.57 -23.97
CA ALA A 88 22.84 12.25 -22.62
C ALA A 88 21.73 11.55 -21.83
N THR A 89 22.01 10.41 -21.19
CA THR A 89 21.00 9.62 -20.46
C THR A 89 20.35 10.42 -19.33
N ASP A 90 21.08 11.38 -18.75
CA ASP A 90 20.61 12.27 -17.66
C ASP A 90 19.81 13.49 -18.14
N SER A 91 19.64 13.67 -19.45
CA SER A 91 18.92 14.80 -20.05
C SER A 91 17.48 14.45 -20.49
N GLN A 92 16.98 13.30 -20.07
CA GLN A 92 15.68 12.78 -20.51
C GLN A 92 14.52 13.69 -20.07
N ILE A 93 13.72 14.16 -21.03
CA ILE A 93 12.50 14.94 -20.82
C ILE A 93 11.33 14.21 -21.48
N VAL A 94 10.22 14.03 -20.75
CA VAL A 94 9.00 13.43 -21.29
C VAL A 94 7.96 14.52 -21.50
N THR A 95 7.48 14.68 -22.73
CA THR A 95 6.49 15.71 -23.09
C THR A 95 5.24 15.08 -23.67
N LYS A 96 4.08 15.46 -23.13
CA LYS A 96 2.76 15.10 -23.68
C LYS A 96 2.41 16.02 -24.83
N LEU A 97 2.18 15.45 -26.02
CA LEU A 97 1.76 16.20 -27.20
C LEU A 97 0.23 16.14 -27.36
N SER A 98 -0.37 14.99 -27.09
CA SER A 98 -1.83 14.78 -27.15
C SER A 98 -2.27 13.63 -26.22
N ALA A 99 -3.54 13.21 -26.33
CA ALA A 99 -4.03 12.03 -25.60
C ALA A 99 -3.40 10.71 -26.07
N THR A 100 -2.91 10.66 -27.31
CA THR A 100 -2.33 9.46 -27.94
C THR A 100 -0.88 9.65 -28.35
N GLN A 101 -0.29 10.82 -28.08
CA GLN A 101 1.06 11.14 -28.51
C GLN A 101 1.88 11.77 -27.39
N PHE A 102 3.11 11.30 -27.26
CA PHE A 102 4.10 11.82 -26.36
C PHE A 102 5.48 11.66 -26.98
N HIS A 103 6.45 12.45 -26.50
CA HIS A 103 7.84 12.22 -26.86
C HIS A 103 8.75 12.13 -25.64
N VAL A 104 9.86 11.44 -25.83
CA VAL A 104 11.00 11.39 -24.92
C VAL A 104 12.17 12.06 -25.61
N GLU A 105 12.67 13.13 -25.03
CA GLU A 105 13.72 13.97 -25.60
C GLU A 105 14.99 13.83 -24.77
N TYR A 106 16.13 13.73 -25.44
CA TYR A 106 17.46 13.76 -24.84
C TYR A 106 18.27 14.87 -25.51
N GLY A 107 18.94 15.70 -24.71
CA GLY A 107 19.88 16.71 -25.18
C GLY A 107 21.33 16.26 -25.07
N ALA A 108 22.16 16.73 -25.98
CA ALA A 108 23.62 16.65 -25.90
C ALA A 108 24.24 17.95 -26.38
N ASP A 109 25.22 18.45 -25.63
CA ASP A 109 26.09 19.55 -26.06
C ASP A 109 27.17 18.98 -26.97
N THR A 110 27.30 19.52 -28.18
CA THR A 110 28.23 19.02 -29.19
C THR A 110 29.21 20.08 -29.65
N ASP A 111 29.92 20.70 -28.70
CA ASP A 111 31.16 21.48 -28.95
C ASP A 111 32.15 20.79 -29.93
N SER A 112 32.05 19.46 -30.09
CA SER A 112 32.90 18.64 -30.96
C SER A 112 32.38 18.38 -32.38
N GLU A 113 31.16 18.80 -32.73
CA GLU A 113 30.57 18.48 -34.03
C GLU A 113 31.19 19.31 -35.17
N PRO A 114 31.52 18.71 -36.33
CA PRO A 114 31.92 19.50 -37.51
C PRO A 114 30.75 20.30 -38.08
N GLY A 115 30.62 21.58 -37.71
CA GLY A 115 29.61 22.47 -38.28
C GLY A 115 29.31 23.70 -37.42
N SER A 116 28.15 24.33 -37.68
CA SER A 116 27.58 25.43 -36.88
C SER A 116 26.53 24.94 -35.85
N VAL A 117 26.55 23.65 -35.52
CA VAL A 117 25.63 23.02 -34.56
C VAL A 117 26.27 23.10 -33.18
N ASP A 118 25.56 23.71 -32.23
CA ASP A 118 25.95 23.81 -30.82
C ASP A 118 25.28 22.67 -30.01
N GLU A 119 24.06 22.24 -30.38
CA GLU A 119 23.29 21.23 -29.63
C GLU A 119 22.66 20.17 -30.51
N VAL A 120 22.59 18.93 -29.99
CA VAL A 120 21.86 17.82 -30.60
C VAL A 120 20.74 17.37 -29.68
N HIS A 121 19.54 17.27 -30.23
CA HIS A 121 18.32 16.83 -29.57
C HIS A 121 17.86 15.52 -30.21
N THR A 122 17.89 14.43 -29.47
CA THR A 122 17.33 13.14 -29.89
C THR A 122 15.93 13.00 -29.34
N ILE A 123 14.93 12.97 -30.23
CA ILE A 123 13.50 12.93 -29.88
C ILE A 123 12.92 11.58 -30.28
N HIS A 124 12.40 10.83 -29.33
CA HIS A 124 11.63 9.62 -29.56
C HIS A 124 10.14 9.96 -29.48
N GLU A 125 9.47 10.06 -30.62
CA GLU A 125 8.05 10.41 -30.74
C GLU A 125 7.21 9.13 -30.80
N PHE A 126 6.29 8.95 -29.85
CA PHE A 126 5.45 7.77 -29.74
C PHE A 126 4.00 8.10 -30.10
N ASP A 127 3.44 7.36 -31.06
CA ASP A 127 2.04 7.43 -31.47
C ASP A 127 1.32 6.14 -31.01
N CYS A 128 0.35 6.29 -30.11
CA CYS A 128 -0.45 5.19 -29.58
C CYS A 128 -1.46 4.71 -30.64
N VAL A 129 -1.35 3.45 -31.04
CA VAL A 129 -2.23 2.80 -32.02
C VAL A 129 -2.79 1.47 -31.48
N ASP A 130 -3.97 1.06 -31.94
CA ASP A 130 -4.65 -0.15 -31.42
C ASP A 130 -3.94 -1.46 -31.79
N THR A 131 -3.09 -1.43 -32.83
CA THR A 131 -2.35 -2.60 -33.32
C THR A 131 -0.88 -2.42 -33.04
N GLN A 132 -0.26 -3.40 -32.39
CA GLN A 132 1.18 -3.38 -32.11
C GLN A 132 1.96 -3.28 -33.43
N VAL A 133 2.79 -2.23 -33.55
CA VAL A 133 3.72 -2.08 -34.66
C VAL A 133 5.13 -2.20 -34.09
N SER A 134 6.01 -2.90 -34.82
CA SER A 134 7.49 -2.92 -34.76
C SER A 134 8.16 -2.40 -33.48
N GLY A 135 9.03 -3.22 -32.87
CA GLY A 135 9.91 -2.79 -31.77
C GLY A 135 10.96 -1.73 -32.15
N ASP A 136 11.12 -1.45 -33.44
CA ASP A 136 12.01 -0.43 -34.02
C ASP A 136 11.22 0.79 -34.53
N PRO A 137 11.84 1.98 -34.60
CA PRO A 137 11.19 3.19 -35.11
C PRO A 137 10.71 3.02 -36.55
N VAL A 138 9.53 3.56 -36.84
CA VAL A 138 8.87 3.56 -38.15
C VAL A 138 9.57 4.53 -39.11
N SER A 139 10.13 5.62 -38.59
CA SER A 139 10.91 6.57 -39.38
C SER A 139 11.93 7.31 -38.52
N VAL A 140 13.05 7.68 -39.12
CA VAL A 140 14.05 8.57 -38.54
C VAL A 140 14.19 9.78 -39.45
N SER A 141 14.10 10.99 -38.90
CA SER A 141 14.35 12.25 -39.61
C SER A 141 15.40 13.07 -38.88
N ILE A 142 16.29 13.71 -39.64
CA ILE A 142 17.30 14.62 -39.11
C ILE A 142 17.08 15.98 -39.76
N SER A 143 17.04 17.02 -38.94
CA SER A 143 16.88 18.41 -39.39
C SER A 143 17.71 19.36 -38.54
N ASP A 144 18.31 20.35 -39.17
CA ASP A 144 19.03 21.43 -38.48
C ASP A 144 18.14 22.68 -38.46
N GLU A 145 17.88 23.24 -37.27
CA GLU A 145 17.22 24.52 -37.09
C GLU A 145 18.14 25.49 -36.33
N GLY A 146 18.69 26.46 -37.04
CA GLY A 146 19.67 27.38 -36.47
C GLY A 146 20.96 26.65 -36.10
N LYS A 147 21.23 26.56 -34.80
CA LYS A 147 22.40 25.87 -34.25
C LYS A 147 22.06 24.54 -33.58
N ASN A 148 20.82 24.08 -33.73
CA ASN A 148 20.36 22.86 -33.09
C ASN A 148 20.11 21.81 -34.17
N ARG A 149 20.57 20.59 -33.93
CA ARG A 149 20.19 19.42 -34.72
C ARG A 149 19.13 18.64 -33.98
N TYR A 150 18.06 18.30 -34.69
CA TYR A 150 16.98 17.45 -34.21
C TYR A 150 17.04 16.10 -34.91
N ILE A 151 17.17 15.03 -34.14
CA ILE A 151 17.11 13.65 -34.61
C ILE A 151 15.83 13.02 -34.06
N THR A 152 14.80 12.91 -34.89
CA THR A 152 13.49 12.42 -34.48
C THR A 152 13.27 10.98 -34.93
N LEU A 153 13.09 10.07 -33.97
CA LEU A 153 12.73 8.67 -34.16
C LEU A 153 11.24 8.52 -33.85
N LYS A 154 10.42 8.16 -34.83
CA LYS A 154 8.97 7.99 -34.66
C LYS A 154 8.59 6.53 -34.45
N TYR A 155 7.77 6.24 -33.46
CA TYR A 155 7.29 4.90 -33.10
C TYR A 155 5.76 4.85 -33.17
N LYS A 156 5.24 3.67 -33.47
CA LYS A 156 3.81 3.36 -33.34
C LYS A 156 3.67 2.22 -32.35
N ILE A 157 3.14 2.48 -31.16
CA ILE A 157 3.11 1.49 -30.06
C ILE A 157 1.68 1.20 -29.62
N ASN A 158 1.43 -0.02 -29.14
CA ASN A 158 0.13 -0.39 -28.58
C ASN A 158 0.04 0.03 -27.11
N CYS A 159 -0.55 1.20 -26.85
CA CYS A 159 -0.72 1.72 -25.50
C CYS A 159 -1.79 0.98 -24.67
N ILE A 160 -2.67 0.20 -25.30
CA ILE A 160 -3.71 -0.58 -24.60
C ILE A 160 -3.09 -1.79 -23.86
N GLN A 161 -2.06 -2.41 -24.43
CA GLN A 161 -1.33 -3.50 -23.76
C GLN A 161 -0.37 -3.02 -22.65
N LEU A 162 0.00 -1.74 -22.68
CA LEU A 162 0.86 -1.11 -21.67
C LEU A 162 0.08 -0.68 -20.41
N SER A 163 -1.27 -0.71 -20.47
CA SER A 163 -2.17 -0.53 -19.32
C SER A 163 -2.25 -1.75 -18.40
N ASN A 164 -1.41 -2.78 -18.60
CA ASN A 164 -1.14 -3.69 -17.51
C ASN A 164 -0.34 -2.90 -16.48
N THR A 165 -1.03 -2.15 -15.62
CA THR A 165 -0.53 -1.77 -14.30
C THR A 165 0.23 -3.00 -13.81
N PRO A 166 1.57 -2.99 -13.77
CA PRO A 166 2.28 -4.13 -13.24
C PRO A 166 1.62 -4.36 -11.90
N THR A 167 1.15 -5.60 -11.65
CA THR A 167 0.66 -5.95 -10.30
C THR A 167 1.75 -5.44 -9.38
N PRO A 168 1.51 -4.36 -8.60
CA PRO A 168 2.57 -3.55 -8.06
C PRO A 168 3.53 -4.52 -7.41
N THR A 169 4.73 -4.67 -7.98
CA THR A 169 5.73 -5.56 -7.40
C THR A 169 5.83 -5.07 -5.98
N PRO A 170 5.37 -5.86 -4.98
CA PRO A 170 4.91 -5.33 -3.70
C PRO A 170 5.99 -4.39 -3.24
N THR A 171 5.69 -3.08 -3.34
CA THR A 171 6.69 -2.06 -3.07
C THR A 171 7.03 -2.34 -1.63
N PRO A 172 8.25 -2.84 -1.37
CA PRO A 172 8.46 -3.60 -0.17
C PRO A 172 8.18 -2.60 0.94
N VAL A 173 7.18 -2.95 1.76
CA VAL A 173 6.44 -1.98 2.57
C VAL A 173 7.43 -1.50 3.61
N CYS A 174 8.03 -0.34 3.35
CA CYS A 174 8.78 0.36 4.38
C CYS A 174 7.76 0.61 5.50
N ASP A 175 8.08 0.12 6.68
CA ASP A 175 7.32 0.41 7.89
C ASP A 175 8.13 1.45 8.67
N PRO A 176 8.01 2.75 8.32
CA PRO A 176 8.87 3.79 8.88
C PRO A 176 8.32 4.24 10.25
N ILE A 177 7.96 3.27 11.09
CA ILE A 177 7.50 3.48 12.46
C ILE A 177 8.72 3.38 13.36
N PHE A 178 8.88 4.37 14.23
CA PHE A 178 9.78 4.28 15.37
C PHE A 178 8.96 4.16 16.65
N THR A 179 9.29 3.16 17.47
CA THR A 179 8.69 2.94 18.77
C THR A 179 9.78 2.63 19.78
N LYS A 180 9.88 3.44 20.85
CA LYS A 180 10.83 3.20 21.93
C LYS A 180 10.26 3.55 23.30
N ALA A 181 10.46 2.64 24.24
CA ALA A 181 10.05 2.78 25.63
C ALA A 181 10.82 3.89 26.29
N SER A 182 10.15 4.63 27.18
CA SER A 182 10.87 5.49 28.07
C SER A 182 11.61 4.69 29.14
N THR A 183 12.90 4.92 29.25
CA THR A 183 13.74 4.39 30.32
C THR A 183 13.64 5.23 31.59
N THR A 184 13.19 6.48 31.46
CA THR A 184 13.13 7.46 32.56
C THR A 184 11.72 7.67 33.12
N LYS A 185 10.67 7.39 32.33
CA LYS A 185 9.27 7.58 32.71
C LYS A 185 8.43 6.32 32.39
N PRO A 186 8.27 5.38 33.34
CA PRO A 186 7.48 4.17 33.14
C PRO A 186 6.07 4.49 32.60
N GLY A 187 5.59 3.73 31.61
CA GLY A 187 4.30 4.00 30.96
C GLY A 187 4.36 4.95 29.76
N LEU A 188 5.47 5.65 29.55
CA LEU A 188 5.63 6.60 28.45
C LEU A 188 6.64 6.08 27.42
N GLY A 189 6.68 6.72 26.26
CA GLY A 189 7.64 6.43 25.23
C GLY A 189 7.51 7.39 24.05
N ILE A 190 8.28 7.10 23.01
CA ILE A 190 8.17 7.76 21.72
C ILE A 190 7.55 6.77 20.75
N GLN A 191 6.47 7.18 20.08
CA GLN A 191 5.96 6.52 18.90
C GLN A 191 5.62 7.58 17.87
N PHE A 192 6.19 7.43 16.68
CA PHE A 192 5.78 8.22 15.52
C PHE A 192 5.92 7.39 14.25
N ASP A 193 4.95 7.57 13.35
CA ASP A 193 4.91 6.95 12.04
C ASP A 193 5.17 8.01 10.98
N LEU A 194 6.29 7.87 10.25
CA LEU A 194 6.66 8.85 9.23
C LEU A 194 5.64 8.96 8.09
N ARG A 195 4.71 7.99 7.92
CA ARG A 195 3.64 8.01 6.91
C ARG A 195 2.54 9.02 7.23
N GLU A 196 2.38 9.40 8.49
CA GLU A 196 1.34 10.34 8.93
C GLU A 196 1.71 11.79 8.57
N PHE A 197 2.98 12.05 8.32
CA PHE A 197 3.47 13.38 8.00
C PHE A 197 3.21 13.73 6.55
N LYS A 198 2.66 14.93 6.36
CA LYS A 198 2.61 15.56 5.04
C LYS A 198 4.02 15.88 4.56
N THR A 199 4.15 16.08 3.26
CA THR A 199 5.41 16.57 2.71
C THR A 199 5.69 17.97 3.23
N LEU A 200 6.87 18.14 3.79
CA LEU A 200 7.43 19.44 4.10
C LEU A 200 8.03 20.03 2.83
N GLN A 201 7.47 21.14 2.36
CA GLN A 201 8.08 22.00 1.35
C GLN A 201 8.48 23.30 2.05
N HIS A 202 9.77 23.61 2.02
CA HIS A 202 10.30 24.77 2.74
C HIS A 202 11.38 25.45 1.92
N GLY A 203 11.17 26.72 1.61
CA GLY A 203 12.15 27.57 0.94
C GLY A 203 11.94 29.04 1.29
N PRO A 204 13.00 29.88 1.20
CA PRO A 204 14.40 29.52 0.95
C PRO A 204 15.13 29.06 2.23
N VAL A 205 16.03 28.09 2.08
CA VAL A 205 16.92 27.55 3.11
C VAL A 205 18.35 27.74 2.68
N ILE A 206 19.21 28.16 3.60
CA ILE A 206 20.62 28.41 3.31
C ILE A 206 21.44 27.13 3.55
N ILE A 207 22.11 26.63 2.51
CA ILE A 207 23.14 25.57 2.58
C ILE A 207 24.43 26.16 2.02
N ASP A 208 25.52 26.18 2.78
CA ASP A 208 26.85 26.63 2.33
C ASP A 208 26.80 27.95 1.53
N ASP A 209 26.06 28.93 2.07
CA ASP A 209 25.82 30.27 1.51
C ASP A 209 24.94 30.36 0.24
N GLY A 210 24.41 29.24 -0.27
CA GLY A 210 23.43 29.21 -1.35
C GLY A 210 21.98 29.18 -0.85
N ASN A 211 21.05 29.72 -1.65
CA ASN A 211 19.60 29.62 -1.41
C ASN A 211 19.02 28.37 -2.07
N TYR A 212 18.40 27.51 -1.28
CA TYR A 212 17.80 26.26 -1.73
C TYR A 212 16.36 26.13 -1.25
N GLU A 213 15.60 25.26 -1.89
CA GLU A 213 14.29 24.79 -1.46
C GLU A 213 14.42 23.32 -1.04
N LEU A 214 13.87 22.97 0.12
CA LEU A 214 13.80 21.61 0.63
C LEU A 214 12.42 21.03 0.31
N HIS A 215 12.39 19.89 -0.38
CA HIS A 215 11.21 19.05 -0.49
C HIS A 215 11.46 17.74 0.26
N PHE A 216 10.76 17.52 1.36
CA PHE A 216 10.94 16.37 2.23
C PHE A 216 9.63 15.60 2.43
N ALA A 217 9.60 14.35 1.98
CA ALA A 217 8.55 13.37 2.20
C ALA A 217 9.06 12.32 3.21
N PRO A 218 8.67 12.37 4.50
CA PRO A 218 9.35 11.62 5.54
C PRO A 218 9.14 10.10 5.46
N GLY A 219 7.89 9.67 5.23
CA GLY A 219 7.50 8.25 5.16
C GLY A 219 7.20 7.76 3.75
N SER A 220 7.49 8.56 2.72
CA SER A 220 7.28 8.20 1.32
C SER A 220 8.40 8.77 0.45
N TYR A 221 8.33 8.54 -0.85
CA TYR A 221 9.17 9.24 -1.83
C TYR A 221 8.32 10.19 -2.67
N LYS A 222 8.98 11.09 -3.40
CA LYS A 222 8.38 11.93 -4.43
C LYS A 222 9.18 11.84 -5.72
N GLN A 223 8.52 12.20 -6.81
CA GLN A 223 9.20 12.50 -8.07
C GLN A 223 9.92 13.84 -7.98
N CYS A 224 10.81 14.08 -8.95
CA CYS A 224 11.50 15.35 -9.10
C CYS A 224 10.50 16.53 -9.03
N PRO A 225 10.71 17.51 -8.12
CA PRO A 225 9.82 18.66 -8.03
C PRO A 225 9.89 19.52 -9.28
N LEU A 226 8.75 19.81 -9.90
CA LEU A 226 8.67 20.82 -10.97
C LEU A 226 8.82 22.23 -10.38
N PRO A 227 9.47 23.19 -11.08
CA PRO A 227 10.01 23.12 -12.45
C PRO A 227 11.48 22.68 -12.54
N TYR A 228 12.05 22.15 -11.46
CA TYR A 228 13.49 21.89 -11.38
C TYR A 228 13.92 20.70 -12.23
N ASN A 229 15.18 20.72 -12.67
CA ASN A 229 15.81 19.58 -13.32
C ASN A 229 16.53 18.69 -12.28
N CYS A 230 16.21 17.40 -12.24
CA CYS A 230 16.93 16.42 -11.42
C CYS A 230 17.89 15.64 -12.32
N ARG A 231 19.20 15.72 -12.05
CA ARG A 231 20.24 14.95 -12.78
C ARG A 231 20.02 13.42 -12.78
N HIS A 232 19.14 12.90 -11.91
CA HIS A 232 18.72 11.52 -11.91
C HIS A 232 17.21 11.44 -11.65
N ILE A 233 16.48 10.72 -12.49
CA ILE A 233 15.04 10.45 -12.33
C ILE A 233 14.84 9.29 -11.34
N THR A 234 15.47 9.38 -10.17
CA THR A 234 15.21 8.43 -9.10
C THR A 234 14.33 9.08 -8.04
N PRO A 235 13.17 8.47 -7.72
CA PRO A 235 12.31 8.99 -6.68
C PRO A 235 13.07 9.07 -5.36
N ALA A 236 12.94 10.20 -4.67
CA ALA A 236 13.64 10.44 -3.42
C ALA A 236 12.69 10.94 -2.33
N SER A 237 13.03 10.65 -1.08
CA SER A 237 12.33 11.23 0.08
C SER A 237 12.74 12.67 0.30
N ILE A 238 13.96 13.04 -0.09
CA ILE A 238 14.49 14.39 0.12
C ILE A 238 15.06 14.91 -1.20
N TYR A 239 14.58 16.08 -1.63
CA TYR A 239 15.21 16.87 -2.68
C TYR A 239 15.65 18.21 -2.11
N VAL A 240 16.86 18.61 -2.48
CA VAL A 240 17.39 19.95 -2.23
C VAL A 240 17.54 20.64 -3.58
N CYS A 241 16.76 21.68 -3.80
CA CYS A 241 16.59 22.32 -5.09
C CYS A 241 17.16 23.73 -5.05
N ARG A 242 18.03 24.09 -5.98
CA ARG A 242 18.52 25.46 -6.12
C ARG A 242 17.65 26.16 -7.16
N ALA A 243 16.96 27.23 -6.76
CA ALA A 243 16.28 28.10 -7.72
C ALA A 243 17.32 28.65 -8.70
N GLY A 244 17.02 28.58 -10.00
CA GLY A 244 17.85 29.22 -11.01
C GLY A 244 17.84 30.74 -10.81
N ASP A 245 18.95 31.40 -11.11
CA ASP A 245 18.96 32.85 -11.13
C ASP A 245 18.05 33.31 -12.28
N LEU A 246 17.07 34.16 -11.99
CA LEU A 246 16.28 34.86 -13.02
C LEU A 246 17.19 35.86 -13.74
N VAL A 247 18.09 35.37 -14.60
CA VAL A 247 18.97 36.22 -15.40
C VAL A 247 18.10 36.94 -16.42
N ARG A 248 18.16 38.28 -16.42
CA ARG A 248 17.60 39.12 -17.50
C ARG A 248 18.19 38.63 -18.82
N LYS A 249 17.33 38.07 -19.70
CA LYS A 249 17.63 37.59 -21.06
C LYS A 249 18.78 38.37 -21.71
N SER A 250 19.98 37.81 -21.67
CA SER A 250 21.09 38.23 -22.52
C SER A 250 21.14 37.26 -23.68
N ALA A 251 21.03 37.76 -24.91
CA ALA A 251 20.82 36.95 -26.12
C ALA A 251 22.04 36.08 -26.54
N ASN A 252 23.13 36.06 -25.78
CA ASN A 252 24.40 35.44 -26.14
C ASN A 252 25.02 34.58 -25.01
N GLN A 253 24.21 33.86 -24.22
CA GLN A 253 24.71 33.10 -23.06
C GLN A 253 24.71 31.58 -23.35
N SER A 254 25.81 30.90 -22.99
CA SER A 254 26.05 29.46 -23.27
C SER A 254 25.16 28.54 -22.44
N LEU A 255 24.93 27.29 -22.89
CA LEU A 255 24.02 26.32 -22.27
C LEU A 255 24.30 26.00 -20.79
N LYS A 256 25.57 26.11 -20.36
CA LYS A 256 25.95 26.01 -18.94
C LYS A 256 25.26 27.09 -18.08
N SER A 257 24.98 28.26 -18.66
CA SER A 257 24.17 29.31 -18.05
C SER A 257 22.66 29.10 -18.19
N LEU A 258 22.19 28.23 -19.10
CA LEU A 258 20.78 27.86 -19.27
C LEU A 258 20.35 26.77 -18.27
N GLN A 259 21.23 25.80 -17.96
CA GLN A 259 21.01 24.88 -16.83
C GLN A 259 21.01 25.60 -15.48
N GLU A 260 21.80 26.67 -15.34
CA GLU A 260 21.71 27.58 -14.19
C GLU A 260 20.38 28.38 -14.16
N GLN A 261 19.67 28.52 -15.29
CA GLN A 261 18.41 29.27 -15.37
C GLN A 261 17.17 28.47 -14.93
N LEU A 262 17.12 27.15 -15.15
CA LEU A 262 15.94 26.33 -14.82
C LEU A 262 15.91 25.83 -13.37
N GLY A 263 17.00 26.02 -12.62
CA GLY A 263 17.18 25.45 -11.29
C GLY A 263 17.39 23.94 -11.34
N PHE A 264 18.10 23.41 -10.35
CA PHE A 264 18.41 21.98 -10.29
C PHE A 264 18.12 21.42 -8.90
N CYS A 265 17.64 20.18 -8.85
CA CYS A 265 17.46 19.44 -7.61
C CYS A 265 18.49 18.34 -7.47
N THR A 266 18.92 18.14 -6.24
CA THR A 266 19.73 17.00 -5.83
C THR A 266 18.90 16.09 -4.92
N SER A 267 18.81 14.80 -5.26
CA SER A 267 18.14 13.79 -4.44
C SER A 267 19.03 13.29 -3.30
N PHE A 268 18.41 13.05 -2.14
CA PHE A 268 19.04 12.51 -0.95
C PHE A 268 18.18 11.41 -0.32
N GLY A 269 18.51 10.17 -0.63
CA GLY A 269 17.95 8.99 0.04
C GLY A 269 16.46 8.73 -0.18
N VAL A 270 16.04 7.52 0.18
CA VAL A 270 14.67 7.04 0.03
C VAL A 270 14.20 6.38 1.32
N ALA A 271 13.00 6.71 1.76
CA ALA A 271 12.27 5.98 2.80
C ALA A 271 12.02 4.56 2.29
N SER A 272 12.89 3.65 2.70
CA SER A 272 12.95 2.27 2.25
C SER A 272 13.32 1.37 3.43
N HIS A 273 13.51 0.08 3.21
CA HIS A 273 14.03 -0.83 4.24
C HIS A 273 15.43 -0.44 4.76
N ALA A 274 16.15 0.43 4.06
CA ALA A 274 17.43 0.96 4.52
C ALA A 274 17.31 2.16 5.46
N LEU A 275 16.08 2.63 5.75
CA LEU A 275 15.83 3.66 6.75
C LEU A 275 16.20 3.10 8.13
N LYS A 276 17.06 3.82 8.84
CA LYS A 276 17.47 3.45 10.21
C LYS A 276 17.14 4.57 11.16
N PHE A 277 16.53 4.21 12.28
CA PHE A 277 16.34 5.11 13.41
C PHE A 277 17.43 4.89 14.44
N ASP A 278 17.90 5.98 15.05
CA ASP A 278 18.95 5.97 16.06
C ASP A 278 18.63 7.00 17.15
N GLN A 279 18.91 6.64 18.41
CA GLN A 279 18.82 7.55 19.56
C GLN A 279 20.08 7.47 20.44
N ASP A 280 21.14 6.82 19.96
CA ASP A 280 22.39 6.71 20.70
C ASP A 280 23.02 8.09 20.87
N GLY A 281 23.32 8.44 22.13
CA GLY A 281 23.91 9.74 22.48
C GLY A 281 22.93 10.93 22.49
N ILE A 282 21.63 10.71 22.25
CA ILE A 282 20.59 11.73 22.39
C ILE A 282 19.85 11.50 23.71
N GLN A 283 19.54 12.55 24.47
CA GLN A 283 18.65 12.38 25.61
C GLN A 283 17.28 11.93 25.14
N GLU A 284 16.64 11.04 25.89
CA GLU A 284 15.38 10.43 25.49
C GLU A 284 14.29 11.46 25.18
N SER A 285 14.30 12.62 25.85
CA SER A 285 13.36 13.73 25.64
C SER A 285 13.62 14.57 24.39
N ASP A 286 14.82 14.49 23.81
CA ASP A 286 15.25 15.47 22.82
C ASP A 286 14.81 15.09 21.41
N GLY A 287 14.68 13.79 21.09
CA GLY A 287 14.18 13.33 19.80
C GLY A 287 14.84 12.05 19.28
N VAL A 288 14.84 11.88 17.95
CA VAL A 288 15.27 10.66 17.24
C VAL A 288 15.98 11.04 15.92
N TYR A 289 17.09 10.38 15.59
CA TYR A 289 17.71 10.46 14.27
C TYR A 289 17.09 9.45 13.31
N ALA A 290 16.85 9.86 12.07
CA ALA A 290 16.55 8.96 10.97
C ALA A 290 17.57 9.14 9.84
N ARG A 291 18.13 8.04 9.35
CA ARG A 291 19.10 8.03 8.25
C ARG A 291 18.46 7.48 6.98
N TYR A 292 18.34 8.35 5.98
CA TYR A 292 17.88 8.04 4.64
C TYR A 292 19.08 7.72 3.76
N ASN A 293 19.15 6.51 3.24
CA ASN A 293 20.22 6.09 2.33
C ASN A 293 19.70 6.09 0.89
N SER A 294 20.51 6.62 -0.04
CA SER A 294 20.25 6.52 -1.48
C SER A 294 20.98 5.30 -2.03
N ASN A 295 20.33 4.61 -2.96
CA ASN A 295 21.02 3.59 -3.76
C ASN A 295 21.97 4.23 -4.77
N ASP A 296 21.72 5.49 -5.14
CA ASP A 296 22.50 6.22 -6.14
C ASP A 296 23.60 7.08 -5.48
N LEU A 297 24.82 6.92 -5.99
CA LEU A 297 25.96 7.81 -5.79
C LEU A 297 26.45 7.95 -4.34
N GLY A 298 26.04 7.05 -3.44
CA GLY A 298 26.43 7.10 -2.03
C GLY A 298 25.90 8.32 -1.28
N LYS A 299 24.85 8.96 -1.80
CA LYS A 299 24.20 10.09 -1.12
C LYS A 299 23.33 9.61 0.02
N SER A 300 23.32 10.34 1.12
CA SER A 300 22.46 10.04 2.27
C SER A 300 22.03 11.32 2.98
N ALA A 301 20.98 11.23 3.77
CA ALA A 301 20.55 12.31 4.64
C ALA A 301 20.36 11.82 6.07
N ASN A 302 20.87 12.58 7.04
CA ASN A 302 20.58 12.39 8.45
C ASN A 302 19.59 13.48 8.88
N VAL A 303 18.39 13.05 9.24
CA VAL A 303 17.32 13.93 9.69
C VAL A 303 17.17 13.75 11.19
N TYR A 304 17.39 14.83 11.94
CA TYR A 304 17.11 14.84 13.37
C TYR A 304 15.69 15.32 13.61
N PHE A 305 14.83 14.45 14.10
CA PHE A 305 13.49 14.80 14.55
C PHE A 305 13.57 15.20 16.02
N LYS A 306 13.44 16.50 16.29
CA LYS A 306 13.53 17.08 17.63
C LYS A 306 12.13 17.29 18.24
N CYS A 307 11.97 16.99 19.52
CA CYS A 307 10.71 17.20 20.23
C CYS A 307 10.35 18.69 20.27
N ASN A 308 9.10 18.99 19.92
CA ASN A 308 8.47 20.30 20.11
C ASN A 308 7.07 20.15 20.68
N GLU A 309 6.92 20.31 21.99
CA GLU A 309 5.64 20.16 22.71
C GLU A 309 4.56 21.17 22.29
N LYS A 310 4.91 22.24 21.56
CA LYS A 310 4.00 23.34 21.21
C LYS A 310 3.42 23.27 19.79
N GLY A 311 3.82 22.27 19.00
CA GLY A 311 3.33 22.10 17.63
C GLY A 311 2.05 21.27 17.55
N ASP A 312 1.44 21.22 16.37
CA ASP A 312 0.36 20.27 16.08
C ASP A 312 0.94 18.88 15.75
N LEU A 313 0.17 17.84 16.06
CA LEU A 313 0.55 16.46 15.71
C LEU A 313 0.66 16.30 14.19
N HIS A 314 1.63 15.49 13.77
CA HIS A 314 1.98 15.18 12.38
C HIS A 314 2.39 16.40 11.55
N GLU A 315 2.73 17.51 12.20
CA GLU A 315 3.33 18.68 11.57
C GLU A 315 4.86 18.66 11.72
N LEU A 316 5.58 18.97 10.63
CA LEU A 316 7.02 19.16 10.63
C LEU A 316 7.36 20.62 10.44
N THR A 317 8.22 21.15 11.31
CA THR A 317 8.81 22.47 11.14
C THR A 317 10.32 22.37 11.04
N LEU A 318 10.94 22.99 10.04
CA LEU A 318 12.39 23.03 9.90
C LEU A 318 13.00 23.91 11.00
N ALA A 319 13.86 23.34 11.84
CA ALA A 319 14.36 24.02 13.05
C ALA A 319 15.76 24.64 12.89
N SER A 320 16.57 24.13 11.96
CA SER A 320 17.94 24.60 11.77
C SER A 320 18.27 24.76 10.29
N LYS A 321 19.32 25.55 10.01
CA LYS A 321 19.97 25.54 8.70
C LYS A 321 20.40 24.12 8.34
N MET A 322 20.27 23.79 7.07
CA MET A 322 20.77 22.54 6.52
C MET A 322 22.28 22.62 6.35
N LYS A 323 22.98 21.52 6.58
CA LYS A 323 24.44 21.42 6.36
C LYS A 323 24.71 20.30 5.35
N GLY A 324 25.36 20.65 4.25
CA GLY A 324 25.87 19.67 3.29
C GLY A 324 27.33 19.35 3.61
N GLU A 325 27.67 18.07 3.75
CA GLU A 325 29.07 17.63 3.84
C GLU A 325 29.30 16.54 2.80
N GLY A 326 29.74 16.95 1.61
CA GLY A 326 29.93 16.07 0.46
C GLY A 326 28.61 15.40 0.04
N ASN A 327 28.52 14.09 0.25
CA ASN A 327 27.36 13.28 -0.12
C ASN A 327 26.34 13.12 1.03
N VAL A 328 26.54 13.77 2.18
CA VAL A 328 25.67 13.65 3.34
C VAL A 328 24.98 14.99 3.62
N LEU A 329 23.65 14.98 3.65
CA LEU A 329 22.82 16.12 4.05
C LEU A 329 22.40 15.95 5.52
N ASN A 330 22.61 16.97 6.35
CA ASN A 330 22.20 16.96 7.75
C ASN A 330 21.24 18.11 8.03
N PHE A 331 20.08 17.82 8.62
CA PHE A 331 19.14 18.86 9.04
C PHE A 331 18.25 18.42 10.20
N THR A 332 17.65 19.39 10.89
CA THR A 332 16.77 19.17 12.02
C THR A 332 15.36 19.64 11.69
N VAL A 333 14.39 18.76 11.89
CA VAL A 333 12.96 19.07 11.90
C VAL A 333 12.44 18.93 13.32
N THR A 334 11.40 19.68 13.64
CA THR A 334 10.71 19.62 14.93
C THR A 334 9.29 19.14 14.74
N THR A 335 8.84 18.31 15.68
CA THR A 335 7.47 17.79 15.73
C THR A 335 7.13 17.35 17.17
N PRO A 336 5.87 17.45 17.61
CA PRO A 336 5.47 16.91 18.90
C PRO A 336 5.46 15.38 18.95
N ASP A 337 5.41 14.68 17.81
CA ASP A 337 5.29 13.22 17.76
C ASP A 337 6.53 12.48 18.28
N VAL A 338 7.69 13.15 18.29
CA VAL A 338 8.92 12.60 18.88
C VAL A 338 9.13 12.98 20.34
N CYS A 339 8.16 13.64 20.96
CA CYS A 339 8.17 13.90 22.39
C CYS A 339 7.78 12.65 23.19
N ILE A 340 8.35 12.49 24.38
CA ILE A 340 7.93 11.44 25.31
C ILE A 340 6.50 11.74 25.76
N ARG A 341 5.56 10.90 25.33
CA ARG A 341 4.15 10.99 25.72
C ARG A 341 3.66 9.64 26.21
N THR A 342 2.49 9.61 26.83
CA THR A 342 1.70 8.38 26.86
C THR A 342 1.55 7.99 25.41
N VAL A 343 2.04 6.81 25.03
CA VAL A 343 2.05 6.40 23.64
C VAL A 343 0.61 6.18 23.20
N THR A 344 -0.10 7.25 22.85
CA THR A 344 -1.33 7.08 22.11
C THR A 344 -0.91 6.41 20.82
N PRO A 345 -1.52 5.29 20.44
CA PRO A 345 -1.31 4.72 19.12
C PRO A 345 -1.45 5.82 18.10
N VAL A 346 -0.71 5.67 17.01
CA VAL A 346 -1.12 6.16 15.70
C VAL A 346 -2.65 6.00 15.61
N PRO A 347 -3.41 7.12 15.63
CA PRO A 347 -4.85 7.04 15.42
C PRO A 347 -5.00 6.43 14.04
N ASP A 348 -5.37 5.16 13.95
CA ASP A 348 -5.85 4.61 12.69
C ASP A 348 -7.27 5.15 12.56
N PRO A 349 -7.54 6.21 11.76
CA PRO A 349 -8.87 6.78 11.67
C PRO A 349 -9.88 5.76 11.16
N ALA A 350 -9.41 4.73 10.44
CA ALA A 350 -10.25 3.63 9.97
C ALA A 350 -10.45 2.52 11.01
N HIS A 351 -9.76 2.58 12.17
CA HIS A 351 -9.82 1.59 13.25
C HIS A 351 -9.68 0.15 12.70
N ARG A 352 -8.78 -0.07 11.74
CA ARG A 352 -8.60 -1.37 11.07
C ARG A 352 -8.14 -2.44 12.05
N TYR A 353 -7.49 -2.04 13.14
CA TYR A 353 -7.13 -2.90 14.26
C TYR A 353 -8.33 -3.47 15.04
N CYS A 354 -9.57 -3.14 14.65
CA CYS A 354 -10.79 -3.72 15.20
C CYS A 354 -11.50 -4.68 14.24
N ILE A 355 -11.00 -4.79 13.00
CA ILE A 355 -11.53 -5.71 12.00
C ILE A 355 -10.63 -6.93 11.98
N HIS A 356 -11.18 -8.09 12.35
CA HIS A 356 -10.44 -9.34 12.39
C HIS A 356 -11.10 -10.41 11.56
N SER A 357 -10.36 -10.93 10.59
CA SER A 357 -10.76 -12.09 9.80
C SER A 357 -9.97 -13.32 10.23
N SER A 358 -10.66 -14.42 10.50
CA SER A 358 -10.03 -15.73 10.78
C SER A 358 -10.80 -16.85 10.09
N SER A 359 -10.12 -17.96 9.79
CA SER A 359 -10.76 -19.14 9.21
C SER A 359 -11.13 -20.14 10.30
N PHE A 360 -12.41 -20.48 10.40
CA PHE A 360 -12.93 -21.50 11.30
C PHE A 360 -13.72 -22.53 10.50
N GLN A 361 -13.33 -23.81 10.57
CA GLN A 361 -13.95 -24.90 9.80
C GLN A 361 -14.07 -24.58 8.29
N ASN A 362 -12.99 -24.07 7.68
CA ASN A 362 -12.95 -23.61 6.28
C ASN A 362 -13.92 -22.47 5.93
N LYS A 363 -14.45 -21.75 6.93
CA LYS A 363 -15.22 -20.53 6.73
C LYS A 363 -14.44 -19.34 7.24
N ASN A 364 -14.28 -18.33 6.39
CA ASN A 364 -13.74 -17.05 6.82
C ASN A 364 -14.82 -16.33 7.62
N ILE A 365 -14.54 -16.11 8.92
CA ILE A 365 -15.36 -15.30 9.80
C ILE A 365 -14.64 -13.96 9.96
N SER A 366 -15.36 -12.88 9.69
CA SER A 366 -14.89 -11.52 9.97
C SER A 366 -15.69 -10.97 11.14
N PHE A 367 -14.98 -10.47 12.15
CA PHE A 367 -15.52 -9.73 13.27
C PHE A 367 -15.11 -8.28 13.11
N ASP A 368 -16.08 -7.38 13.15
CA ASP A 368 -15.84 -5.95 13.17
C ASP A 368 -16.33 -5.42 14.52
N LEU A 369 -15.41 -5.10 15.43
CA LEU A 369 -15.78 -4.60 16.75
C LEU A 369 -16.34 -3.17 16.70
N ARG A 370 -16.16 -2.44 15.58
CA ARG A 370 -16.68 -1.07 15.39
C ARG A 370 -18.21 -1.04 15.36
N ASP A 371 -18.81 -2.08 14.79
CA ASP A 371 -20.27 -2.26 14.70
C ASP A 371 -20.94 -2.34 16.08
N TYR A 372 -20.14 -2.51 17.13
CA TYR A 372 -20.57 -2.76 18.49
C TYR A 372 -20.21 -1.61 19.43
N ASN A 373 -19.69 -0.50 18.95
CA ASN A 373 -19.49 0.66 19.82
C ASN A 373 -20.82 1.30 20.20
N LEU A 374 -21.00 1.61 21.48
CA LEU A 374 -22.11 2.41 21.98
C LEU A 374 -21.61 3.74 22.51
N ALA A 375 -22.40 4.81 22.38
CA ALA A 375 -22.02 6.14 22.88
C ALA A 375 -21.69 6.15 24.39
N THR A 376 -22.29 5.24 25.16
CA THR A 376 -22.09 5.08 26.61
C THR A 376 -21.24 3.88 27.00
N GLY A 377 -20.79 3.08 26.02
CA GLY A 377 -20.22 1.75 26.28
C GLY A 377 -21.23 0.73 26.80
N TYR A 378 -20.75 -0.48 27.03
CA TYR A 378 -21.49 -1.54 27.73
C TYR A 378 -21.10 -1.54 29.20
N SER A 379 -22.09 -1.43 30.08
CA SER A 379 -21.88 -1.50 31.53
C SER A 379 -22.38 -2.81 32.13
N GLY A 380 -21.68 -3.30 33.16
CA GLY A 380 -22.08 -4.46 33.93
C GLY A 380 -21.42 -4.52 35.30
N THR A 381 -22.20 -4.88 36.32
CA THR A 381 -21.68 -5.15 37.67
C THR A 381 -21.06 -6.54 37.73
N VAL A 382 -19.82 -6.61 38.21
CA VAL A 382 -19.03 -7.83 38.32
C VAL A 382 -18.56 -8.07 39.75
N LYS A 383 -18.43 -9.34 40.11
CA LYS A 383 -17.65 -9.81 41.26
C LYS A 383 -16.22 -10.02 40.79
N LEU A 384 -15.36 -9.07 41.13
CA LEU A 384 -13.94 -9.09 40.82
C LEU A 384 -13.20 -9.95 41.86
N SER A 385 -12.59 -11.04 41.42
CA SER A 385 -11.76 -11.91 42.25
C SER A 385 -10.28 -11.65 41.99
N ASP A 386 -9.52 -11.27 43.02
CA ASP A 386 -8.08 -11.09 42.93
C ASP A 386 -7.37 -12.41 43.21
N THR A 387 -6.67 -12.95 42.21
CA THR A 387 -6.02 -14.27 42.33
C THR A 387 -4.81 -14.24 43.26
N SER A 388 -4.23 -13.06 43.51
CA SER A 388 -3.07 -12.90 44.40
C SER A 388 -3.48 -12.84 45.87
N THR A 389 -4.59 -12.17 46.18
CA THR A 389 -5.06 -11.98 47.56
C THR A 389 -6.22 -12.90 47.95
N SER A 390 -6.81 -13.62 47.00
CA SER A 390 -8.05 -14.40 47.18
C SER A 390 -9.24 -13.56 47.71
N THR A 391 -9.21 -12.25 47.51
CA THR A 391 -10.30 -11.34 47.89
C THR A 391 -11.30 -11.19 46.77
N THR A 392 -12.55 -10.89 47.13
CA THR A 392 -13.62 -10.60 46.18
C THR A 392 -14.22 -9.24 46.48
N ALA A 393 -14.44 -8.43 45.44
CA ALA A 393 -15.06 -7.12 45.54
C ALA A 393 -16.10 -6.93 44.43
N ASN A 394 -17.13 -6.13 44.68
CA ASN A 394 -18.05 -5.71 43.63
C ASN A 394 -17.46 -4.50 42.90
N ALA A 395 -17.48 -4.53 41.57
CA ALA A 395 -17.08 -3.41 40.72
C ALA A 395 -18.07 -3.26 39.56
N GLU A 396 -18.18 -2.08 38.98
CA GLU A 396 -18.85 -1.86 37.70
C GLU A 396 -17.80 -1.72 36.61
N PHE A 397 -17.95 -2.47 35.53
CA PHE A 397 -17.09 -2.38 34.35
C PHE A 397 -17.84 -1.72 33.21
N ILE A 398 -17.19 -0.75 32.56
CA ILE A 398 -17.72 -0.06 31.39
C ILE A 398 -16.72 -0.25 30.25
N ILE A 399 -17.15 -0.96 29.20
CA ILE A 399 -16.30 -1.42 28.10
C ILE A 399 -16.77 -0.83 26.77
N GLN A 400 -15.83 -0.33 25.98
CA GLN A 400 -16.01 0.03 24.57
C GLN A 400 -15.13 -0.86 23.68
N PRO A 401 -15.71 -1.80 22.92
CA PRO A 401 -14.95 -2.81 22.18
C PRO A 401 -13.95 -2.28 21.16
N CYS A 402 -14.26 -1.15 20.51
CA CYS A 402 -13.41 -0.54 19.49
C CYS A 402 -13.46 1.00 19.53
N GLY A 403 -13.21 1.57 20.69
CA GLY A 403 -13.12 3.02 20.80
C GLY A 403 -12.74 3.45 22.20
N VAL A 404 -12.76 4.75 22.43
CA VAL A 404 -12.54 5.33 23.75
C VAL A 404 -13.83 5.94 24.27
N LEU A 405 -14.01 5.91 25.59
CA LEU A 405 -15.07 6.60 26.31
C LEU A 405 -14.43 7.64 27.20
N GLY A 406 -15.01 8.84 27.23
CA GLY A 406 -14.69 9.81 28.28
C GLY A 406 -15.04 9.26 29.67
N CYS A 407 -14.69 10.02 30.70
CA CYS A 407 -15.06 9.68 32.07
C CYS A 407 -16.58 9.39 32.20
N PRO A 408 -16.99 8.20 32.67
CA PRO A 408 -18.40 7.84 32.76
C PRO A 408 -19.24 8.84 33.58
N THR A 409 -20.47 9.11 33.13
CA THR A 409 -21.34 10.09 33.80
C THR A 409 -21.65 9.64 35.23
N GLY A 410 -21.46 10.54 36.20
CA GLY A 410 -21.68 10.25 37.62
C GLY A 410 -20.46 9.69 38.37
N TYR A 411 -19.32 9.57 37.69
CA TYR A 411 -18.06 9.10 38.25
C TYR A 411 -16.97 10.18 38.24
N SER A 412 -15.93 9.98 39.08
CA SER A 412 -14.71 10.78 39.10
C SER A 412 -13.53 9.93 38.63
N CYS A 413 -12.82 10.36 37.57
CA CYS A 413 -11.79 9.57 36.87
C CYS A 413 -10.34 10.05 37.11
N GLY A 414 -10.10 10.88 38.13
CA GLY A 414 -8.75 11.40 38.42
C GLY A 414 -8.18 12.21 37.26
N SER A 415 -6.94 11.89 36.84
CA SER A 415 -6.25 12.54 35.72
C SER A 415 -6.52 11.89 34.36
N GLU A 416 -7.22 10.76 34.32
CA GLU A 416 -7.51 10.03 33.08
C GLU A 416 -8.80 10.58 32.47
N VAL A 417 -8.69 11.05 31.23
CA VAL A 417 -9.81 11.71 30.53
C VAL A 417 -10.63 10.74 29.69
N GLU A 418 -9.99 9.68 29.18
CA GLU A 418 -10.58 8.71 28.26
C GLU A 418 -10.06 7.31 28.55
N SER A 419 -10.92 6.30 28.34
CA SER A 419 -10.51 4.89 28.35
C SER A 419 -11.46 4.00 27.56
N SER A 420 -10.94 2.90 27.01
CA SER A 420 -11.76 1.85 26.40
C SER A 420 -12.33 0.88 27.43
N PHE A 421 -11.72 0.80 28.61
CA PHE A 421 -12.14 -0.09 29.67
C PHE A 421 -11.97 0.59 31.03
N TRP A 422 -13.10 1.02 31.59
CA TRP A 422 -13.18 1.57 32.93
C TRP A 422 -13.53 0.52 33.98
N LYS A 423 -12.84 0.56 35.12
CA LYS A 423 -13.27 -0.08 36.38
C LYS A 423 -13.77 1.00 37.32
N CYS A 424 -14.99 0.84 37.81
CA CYS A 424 -15.64 1.81 38.66
C CYS A 424 -16.04 1.19 40.02
N THR A 425 -15.77 1.92 41.10
CA THR A 425 -16.08 1.54 42.49
C THR A 425 -16.36 2.81 43.28
N ASP A 426 -17.44 2.84 44.06
CA ASP A 426 -17.79 3.96 44.95
C ASP A 426 -17.74 5.36 44.29
N LYS A 427 -18.30 5.49 43.08
CA LYS A 427 -18.29 6.73 42.26
C LYS A 427 -16.90 7.20 41.79
N THR A 428 -15.88 6.38 41.94
CA THR A 428 -14.57 6.58 41.32
C THR A 428 -14.40 5.60 40.18
N CYS A 429 -13.81 6.02 39.07
CA CYS A 429 -13.39 5.13 37.98
C CYS A 429 -11.89 5.25 37.75
N VAL A 430 -11.29 4.14 37.35
CA VAL A 430 -9.90 4.08 36.89
C VAL A 430 -9.86 3.36 35.55
N SER A 431 -9.06 3.86 34.61
CA SER A 431 -8.76 3.11 33.37
C SER A 431 -8.05 1.82 33.77
N VAL A 432 -8.49 0.71 33.18
CA VAL A 432 -7.82 -0.60 33.30
C VAL A 432 -7.25 -1.08 31.96
N GLY A 433 -7.51 -0.35 30.88
CA GLY A 433 -6.94 -0.63 29.57
C GLY A 433 -7.57 0.24 28.49
N ASP A 434 -6.76 0.63 27.51
CA ASP A 434 -7.19 1.40 26.35
C ASP A 434 -6.96 0.56 25.09
N ILE A 435 -7.85 0.68 24.11
CA ILE A 435 -7.65 0.02 22.81
C ILE A 435 -6.67 0.84 22.00
N THR A 436 -5.40 0.67 22.33
CA THR A 436 -4.36 1.48 21.73
C THR A 436 -3.87 0.79 20.46
N THR A 437 -3.25 -0.36 20.55
CA THR A 437 -2.75 -1.09 19.38
C THR A 437 -3.25 -2.52 19.53
N GLY A 438 -4.05 -2.97 18.57
CA GLY A 438 -4.75 -4.24 18.64
C GLY A 438 -3.79 -5.43 18.58
N ASP A 439 -3.26 -5.87 19.72
CA ASP A 439 -2.97 -7.30 19.92
C ASP A 439 -4.28 -8.03 20.21
N LEU A 440 -5.23 -7.94 19.27
CA LEU A 440 -6.42 -8.78 19.28
C LEU A 440 -6.01 -10.19 18.83
N HIS A 441 -5.45 -10.95 19.77
CA HIS A 441 -5.12 -12.35 19.53
C HIS A 441 -6.36 -13.21 19.67
N LEU A 442 -6.85 -13.70 18.52
CA LEU A 442 -7.84 -14.78 18.47
C LEU A 442 -7.23 -16.06 19.04
N ASP A 443 -7.34 -16.23 20.35
CA ASP A 443 -6.96 -17.48 21.00
C ASP A 443 -8.05 -18.54 20.78
N ARG A 444 -7.64 -19.73 20.35
CA ARG A 444 -8.51 -20.83 19.90
C ARG A 444 -9.02 -21.66 21.09
N SER A 445 -9.03 -21.13 22.31
CA SER A 445 -9.17 -21.96 23.51
C SER A 445 -10.52 -22.69 23.58
N ASP A 446 -11.60 -22.11 23.02
CA ASP A 446 -12.92 -22.76 22.91
C ASP A 446 -13.58 -22.45 21.57
N ALA A 447 -14.18 -23.46 20.92
CA ALA A 447 -14.72 -23.41 19.55
C ALA A 447 -15.74 -22.29 19.24
N ASN A 448 -16.19 -21.54 20.24
CA ASN A 448 -17.21 -20.48 20.16
C ASN A 448 -16.78 -19.16 20.84
N SER A 449 -15.47 -18.96 21.08
CA SER A 449 -14.95 -17.78 21.78
C SER A 449 -13.86 -17.07 20.97
N ILE A 450 -13.75 -15.77 21.22
CA ILE A 450 -12.81 -14.83 20.62
C ILE A 450 -12.18 -14.08 21.79
N SER A 451 -10.89 -14.27 22.00
CA SER A 451 -10.16 -13.46 22.99
C SER A 451 -9.72 -12.14 22.37
N ALA A 452 -9.84 -11.07 23.14
CA ALA A 452 -9.43 -9.74 22.79
C ALA A 452 -8.62 -9.17 23.95
N LYS A 453 -7.34 -8.87 23.74
CA LYS A 453 -6.52 -8.24 24.77
C LYS A 453 -6.48 -6.74 24.53
N PHE A 454 -6.84 -6.00 25.56
CA PHE A 454 -6.79 -4.55 25.64
C PHE A 454 -5.59 -4.19 26.53
N GLY A 455 -4.63 -3.44 26.05
CA GLY A 455 -3.52 -2.98 26.88
C GLY A 455 -3.39 -1.49 26.68
N SER A 456 -3.29 -0.69 27.76
CA SER A 456 -2.92 0.70 27.60
C SER A 456 -1.49 0.74 27.04
N SER A 457 -1.39 1.02 25.76
CA SER A 457 -0.21 1.28 24.93
C SER A 457 1.13 0.86 25.50
N LEU A 458 1.73 -0.19 24.91
CA LEU A 458 3.16 -0.56 24.81
C LEU A 458 4.05 -0.55 26.08
N TYR A 459 3.81 0.32 27.05
CA TYR A 459 4.59 0.60 28.25
C TYR A 459 3.73 0.75 29.52
N GLY A 460 2.40 0.83 29.42
CA GLY A 460 1.52 0.88 30.58
C GLY A 460 1.42 -0.45 31.33
N THR A 461 1.27 -0.41 32.66
CA THR A 461 1.02 -1.60 33.49
C THR A 461 -0.44 -2.05 33.48
N LYS A 462 -1.32 -1.27 32.82
CA LYS A 462 -2.77 -1.49 32.80
C LYS A 462 -3.15 -2.32 31.58
N THR A 463 -3.31 -3.61 31.81
CA THR A 463 -3.72 -4.56 30.78
C THR A 463 -5.01 -5.25 31.21
N ALA A 464 -5.89 -5.45 30.25
CA ALA A 464 -7.14 -6.17 30.40
C ALA A 464 -7.33 -7.18 29.25
N SER A 465 -7.98 -8.28 29.53
CA SER A 465 -8.30 -9.34 28.58
C SER A 465 -9.80 -9.54 28.59
N ILE A 466 -10.44 -9.33 27.45
CA ILE A 466 -11.88 -9.51 27.26
C ILE A 466 -12.08 -10.75 26.38
N LEU A 467 -12.76 -11.76 26.92
CA LEU A 467 -13.13 -12.96 26.19
C LEU A 467 -14.56 -12.81 25.67
N TYR A 468 -14.70 -12.50 24.39
CA TYR A 468 -16.00 -12.47 23.72
C TYR A 468 -16.47 -13.90 23.42
N THR A 469 -17.67 -14.24 23.88
CA THR A 469 -18.23 -15.58 23.77
C THR A 469 -19.59 -15.52 23.07
N CYS A 470 -19.78 -16.39 22.06
CA CYS A 470 -21.09 -16.56 21.44
C CYS A 470 -22.12 -17.06 22.47
N SER A 471 -23.27 -16.39 22.54
CA SER A 471 -24.40 -16.85 23.33
C SER A 471 -25.72 -16.57 22.61
N GLU A 472 -26.41 -17.62 22.16
CA GLU A 472 -27.69 -17.48 21.46
C GLU A 472 -28.82 -16.91 22.34
N SER A 473 -28.69 -17.03 23.67
CA SER A 473 -29.68 -16.54 24.62
C SER A 473 -29.59 -15.03 24.90
N HIS A 474 -28.54 -14.35 24.43
CA HIS A 474 -28.31 -12.93 24.70
C HIS A 474 -28.28 -12.17 23.38
N SER A 475 -29.39 -11.51 23.03
CA SER A 475 -29.47 -10.70 21.80
C SER A 475 -28.51 -9.51 21.81
N GLU A 476 -28.16 -9.01 22.98
CA GLU A 476 -27.25 -7.89 23.20
C GLU A 476 -25.96 -8.34 23.90
N MET A 477 -24.92 -7.49 23.83
CA MET A 477 -23.68 -7.72 24.54
C MET A 477 -23.88 -7.57 26.05
N THR A 478 -23.43 -8.55 26.82
CA THR A 478 -23.56 -8.57 28.28
C THR A 478 -22.25 -8.96 28.92
N ILE A 479 -21.84 -8.22 29.95
CA ILE A 479 -20.64 -8.53 30.73
C ILE A 479 -21.01 -9.62 31.75
N GLU A 480 -20.23 -10.69 31.82
CA GLU A 480 -20.46 -11.73 32.83
C GLU A 480 -20.24 -11.20 34.24
N SER A 481 -21.03 -11.69 35.19
CA SER A 481 -20.99 -11.24 36.58
C SER A 481 -19.70 -11.58 37.33
N ASN A 482 -18.75 -12.29 36.73
CA ASN A 482 -17.50 -12.70 37.35
C ASN A 482 -16.34 -12.20 36.51
N ALA A 483 -15.37 -11.56 37.17
CA ALA A 483 -14.12 -11.13 36.58
C ALA A 483 -12.97 -11.51 37.49
N THR A 484 -11.76 -11.62 36.94
CA THR A 484 -10.54 -11.87 37.72
C THR A 484 -9.51 -10.79 37.48
N VAL A 485 -8.65 -10.55 38.46
CA VAL A 485 -7.41 -9.78 38.28
C VAL A 485 -6.25 -10.66 38.74
N ASP A 486 -5.20 -10.74 37.93
CA ASP A 486 -4.03 -11.55 38.26
C ASP A 486 -2.99 -10.81 39.11
N ALA A 487 -1.92 -11.50 39.52
CA ALA A 487 -0.83 -10.93 40.30
C ALA A 487 -0.05 -9.82 39.57
N ASN A 488 -0.19 -9.71 38.24
CA ASN A 488 0.40 -8.65 37.42
C ASN A 488 -0.58 -7.48 37.22
N GLY A 489 -1.76 -7.53 37.82
CA GLY A 489 -2.81 -6.52 37.65
C GLY A 489 -3.59 -6.66 36.34
N ILE A 490 -3.52 -7.80 35.66
CA ILE A 490 -4.24 -8.03 34.40
C ILE A 490 -5.68 -8.42 34.70
N TYR A 491 -6.61 -7.57 34.27
CA TYR A 491 -8.04 -7.82 34.40
C TYR A 491 -8.50 -8.83 33.34
N SER A 492 -9.27 -9.84 33.70
CA SER A 492 -9.87 -10.79 32.76
C SER A 492 -11.38 -10.80 32.91
N VAL A 493 -12.09 -10.51 31.82
CA VAL A 493 -13.54 -10.38 31.76
C VAL A 493 -14.09 -11.23 30.63
N ARG A 494 -15.24 -11.85 30.85
CA ARG A 494 -15.97 -12.52 29.78
C ARG A 494 -17.18 -11.69 29.37
N VAL A 495 -17.38 -11.55 28.07
CA VAL A 495 -18.49 -10.83 27.48
C VAL A 495 -19.25 -11.77 26.56
N LYS A 496 -20.58 -11.81 26.69
CA LYS A 496 -21.46 -12.70 25.94
C LYS A 496 -22.35 -11.92 25.00
N GLY A 497 -22.66 -12.49 23.83
CA GLY A 497 -23.65 -11.92 22.92
C GLY A 497 -23.89 -12.81 21.69
N GLN A 498 -25.08 -12.72 21.12
CA GLN A 498 -25.48 -13.42 19.90
C GLN A 498 -24.69 -12.91 18.69
N MET A 499 -24.27 -11.64 18.71
CA MET A 499 -23.46 -11.01 17.67
C MET A 499 -22.09 -11.68 17.46
N PHE A 500 -21.55 -12.35 18.49
CA PHE A 500 -20.30 -13.11 18.40
C PHE A 500 -20.53 -14.54 17.90
N CYS A 501 -21.79 -14.95 17.74
CA CYS A 501 -22.09 -16.22 17.14
C CYS A 501 -21.80 -16.16 15.64
N PRO A 502 -21.11 -17.18 15.09
CA PRO A 502 -20.90 -17.24 13.66
C PRO A 502 -22.26 -17.18 12.97
N LYS A 503 -22.48 -16.13 12.17
CA LYS A 503 -23.65 -16.04 11.28
C LYS A 503 -23.47 -17.11 10.21
N ILE A 504 -23.80 -18.35 10.55
CA ILE A 504 -23.96 -19.42 9.57
C ILE A 504 -25.16 -18.98 8.75
N LYS A 505 -24.92 -18.26 7.66
CA LYS A 505 -25.93 -18.09 6.62
C LYS A 505 -26.40 -19.50 6.33
N LYS A 506 -27.65 -19.81 6.70
CA LYS A 506 -28.30 -21.07 6.35
C LYS A 506 -28.47 -21.03 4.83
N GLY A 507 -27.40 -21.34 4.11
CA GLY A 507 -27.46 -21.51 2.67
C GLY A 507 -28.46 -22.61 2.38
N ILE A 508 -29.21 -22.46 1.29
CA ILE A 508 -30.05 -23.54 0.77
C ILE A 508 -29.14 -24.74 0.60
N SER A 509 -29.42 -25.83 1.33
CA SER A 509 -28.65 -27.07 1.20
C SER A 509 -28.57 -27.47 -0.27
N ALA A 510 -27.43 -28.00 -0.72
CA ALA A 510 -27.30 -28.51 -2.09
C ALA A 510 -28.43 -29.49 -2.44
N GLY A 511 -28.90 -30.27 -1.46
CA GLY A 511 -30.08 -31.14 -1.61
C GLY A 511 -31.38 -30.36 -1.87
N ALA A 512 -31.58 -29.22 -1.21
CA ALA A 512 -32.75 -28.38 -1.46
C ALA A 512 -32.69 -27.69 -2.84
N ILE A 513 -31.50 -27.27 -3.32
CA ILE A 513 -31.33 -26.76 -4.68
C ILE A 513 -31.68 -27.86 -5.71
N PHE A 514 -31.16 -29.07 -5.51
CA PHE A 514 -31.47 -30.21 -6.36
C PHE A 514 -32.97 -30.51 -6.40
N LEU A 515 -33.64 -30.52 -5.25
CA LEU A 515 -35.09 -30.76 -5.17
C LEU A 515 -35.89 -29.66 -5.86
N ILE A 516 -35.49 -28.39 -5.76
CA ILE A 516 -36.13 -27.28 -6.47
C ILE A 516 -36.02 -27.47 -7.99
N ILE A 517 -34.83 -27.84 -8.49
CA ILE A 517 -34.61 -28.10 -9.93
C ILE A 517 -35.47 -29.27 -10.40
N LEU A 518 -35.45 -30.38 -9.67
CA LEU A 518 -36.22 -31.58 -10.00
C LEU A 518 -37.73 -31.30 -10.02
N ALA A 519 -38.24 -30.61 -9.00
CA ALA A 519 -39.64 -30.20 -8.93
C ALA A 519 -40.03 -29.29 -10.11
N SER A 520 -39.14 -28.39 -10.52
CA SER A 520 -39.35 -27.49 -11.66
C SER A 520 -39.45 -28.26 -12.98
N VAL A 521 -38.58 -29.25 -13.22
CA VAL A 521 -38.63 -30.10 -14.42
C VAL A 521 -39.90 -30.94 -14.46
N ILE A 522 -40.29 -31.55 -13.33
CA ILE A 522 -41.53 -32.32 -13.22
C ILE A 522 -42.76 -31.44 -13.52
N PHE A 523 -42.79 -30.22 -12.96
CA PHE A 523 -43.88 -29.28 -13.18
C PHE A 523 -44.00 -28.89 -14.66
N LEU A 524 -42.88 -28.53 -15.31
CA LEU A 524 -42.88 -28.20 -16.74
C LEU A 524 -43.29 -29.39 -17.61
N TYR A 525 -42.82 -30.60 -17.29
CA TYR A 525 -43.22 -31.82 -17.99
C TYR A 525 -44.73 -32.05 -17.92
N ILE A 526 -45.33 -31.90 -16.73
CA ILE A 526 -46.77 -32.06 -16.55
C ILE A 526 -47.52 -30.98 -17.33
N LEU A 527 -47.09 -29.72 -17.25
CA LEU A 527 -47.74 -28.58 -17.91
C LEU A 527 -47.73 -28.74 -19.44
N PHE A 528 -46.56 -28.93 -20.05
CA PHE A 528 -46.42 -29.07 -21.49
C PHE A 528 -47.00 -30.40 -22.00
N GLY A 529 -46.78 -31.50 -21.27
CA GLY A 529 -47.33 -32.80 -21.66
C GLY A 529 -48.86 -32.80 -21.66
N THR A 530 -49.50 -32.18 -20.67
CA THR A 530 -50.97 -32.03 -20.64
C THR A 530 -51.46 -31.15 -21.79
N LEU A 531 -50.77 -30.04 -22.08
CA LEU A 531 -51.11 -29.14 -23.19
C LEU A 531 -51.05 -29.88 -24.54
N ILE A 532 -49.96 -30.59 -24.82
CA ILE A 532 -49.77 -31.35 -26.07
C ILE A 532 -50.83 -32.45 -26.19
N MET A 533 -51.07 -33.22 -25.13
CA MET A 533 -52.07 -34.30 -25.16
C MET A 533 -53.49 -33.78 -25.34
N SER A 534 -53.81 -32.61 -24.75
CA SER A 534 -55.09 -31.94 -24.95
C SER A 534 -55.29 -31.48 -26.40
N LEU A 535 -54.23 -30.98 -27.05
CA LEU A 535 -54.29 -30.60 -28.46
C LEU A 535 -54.46 -31.81 -29.39
N LEU A 536 -53.79 -32.93 -29.08
CA LEU A 536 -53.83 -34.13 -29.92
C LEU A 536 -55.11 -34.95 -29.77
N ARG A 537 -55.70 -35.00 -28.57
CA ARG A 537 -56.81 -35.91 -28.25
C ARG A 537 -58.16 -35.22 -28.03
N ALA A 538 -58.22 -33.89 -28.15
CA ALA A 538 -59.40 -33.06 -27.90
C ALA A 538 -60.04 -33.22 -26.49
N HIS A 539 -59.37 -33.90 -25.57
CA HIS A 539 -59.77 -34.06 -24.17
C HIS A 539 -58.54 -33.88 -23.27
N LEU A 540 -58.73 -33.19 -22.14
CA LEU A 540 -57.67 -32.91 -21.17
C LEU A 540 -57.25 -34.20 -20.47
N THR A 541 -56.14 -34.79 -20.90
CA THR A 541 -55.61 -36.03 -20.34
C THR A 541 -54.20 -35.81 -19.79
N PHE A 542 -53.94 -36.35 -18.61
CA PHE A 542 -52.65 -36.20 -17.93
C PHE A 542 -51.58 -37.08 -18.62
N PRO A 543 -50.39 -36.54 -18.95
CA PRO A 543 -49.36 -37.32 -19.64
C PRO A 543 -48.91 -38.48 -18.76
N ASN A 544 -48.90 -39.69 -19.32
CA ASN A 544 -48.50 -40.91 -18.62
C ASN A 544 -49.17 -41.11 -17.25
N GLN A 545 -50.49 -40.89 -17.17
CA GLN A 545 -51.28 -40.98 -15.94
C GLN A 545 -50.97 -42.21 -15.08
N ASN A 546 -50.84 -43.39 -15.69
CA ASN A 546 -50.53 -44.63 -14.98
C ASN A 546 -49.18 -44.58 -14.24
N PHE A 547 -48.16 -43.96 -14.85
CA PHE A 547 -46.85 -43.78 -14.22
C PHE A 547 -46.97 -42.89 -12.97
N TRP A 548 -47.65 -41.75 -13.06
CA TRP A 548 -47.77 -40.81 -11.94
C TRP A 548 -48.58 -41.35 -10.77
N ILE A 549 -49.62 -42.15 -11.04
CA ILE A 549 -50.36 -42.85 -9.99
C ILE A 549 -49.42 -43.80 -9.24
N GLN A 550 -48.64 -44.61 -9.95
CA GLN A 550 -47.70 -45.55 -9.33
C GLN A 550 -46.58 -44.81 -8.58
N PHE A 551 -46.00 -43.78 -9.19
CA PHE A 551 -44.98 -42.94 -8.55
C PHE A 551 -45.51 -42.29 -7.26
N GLY A 552 -46.73 -41.77 -7.26
CA GLY A 552 -47.37 -41.19 -6.08
C GLY A 552 -47.59 -42.21 -4.95
N LEU A 553 -47.94 -43.46 -5.30
CA LEU A 553 -48.04 -44.55 -4.34
C LEU A 553 -46.67 -44.89 -3.72
N CYS A 554 -45.61 -44.99 -4.54
CA CYS A 554 -44.24 -45.22 -4.05
C CYS A 554 -43.76 -44.08 -3.14
N VAL A 555 -44.01 -42.82 -3.49
CA VAL A 555 -43.65 -41.65 -2.66
C VAL A 555 -44.41 -41.68 -1.33
N LYS A 556 -45.72 -41.98 -1.37
CA LYS A 556 -46.54 -42.10 -0.15
C LYS A 556 -45.99 -43.18 0.77
N GLU A 557 -45.62 -44.35 0.23
CA GLU A 557 -45.05 -45.46 1.00
C GLU A 557 -43.68 -45.09 1.59
N ALA A 558 -42.80 -44.47 0.80
CA ALA A 558 -41.51 -43.98 1.28
C ALA A 558 -41.67 -42.94 2.41
N VAL A 559 -42.60 -41.99 2.27
CA VAL A 559 -42.90 -40.98 3.30
C VAL A 559 -43.43 -41.65 4.57
N MET A 560 -44.38 -42.58 4.45
CA MET A 560 -44.89 -43.31 5.62
C MET A 560 -43.78 -44.14 6.29
N PHE A 561 -42.90 -44.78 5.53
CA PHE A 561 -41.77 -45.52 6.06
C PHE A 561 -40.80 -44.62 6.86
N ILE A 562 -40.45 -43.45 6.31
CA ILE A 562 -39.56 -42.47 6.97
C ILE A 562 -40.18 -41.96 8.28
N PHE A 563 -41.43 -41.51 8.26
CA PHE A 563 -42.08 -40.91 9.44
C PHE A 563 -42.47 -41.92 10.52
N THR A 564 -42.76 -43.17 10.14
CA THR A 564 -43.03 -44.23 11.13
C THR A 564 -41.77 -44.96 11.59
N CYS A 565 -40.60 -44.59 11.07
CA CYS A 565 -39.33 -45.29 11.29
C CYS A 565 -39.46 -46.82 11.09
N GLY A 566 -40.23 -47.24 10.09
CA GLY A 566 -40.50 -48.65 9.80
C GLY A 566 -41.41 -49.39 10.78
N LYS A 567 -42.00 -48.73 11.80
CA LYS A 567 -42.83 -49.40 12.84
C LYS A 567 -44.27 -49.72 12.44
N GLY A 568 -44.63 -49.60 11.16
CA GLY A 568 -45.98 -49.91 10.63
C GLY A 568 -46.01 -50.85 9.43
N ALA A 569 -44.95 -51.62 9.18
CA ALA A 569 -44.67 -52.30 7.90
C ALA A 569 -45.51 -53.57 7.58
N ASP A 570 -46.76 -53.66 8.05
CA ASP A 570 -47.66 -54.77 7.69
C ASP A 570 -48.75 -54.37 6.66
N MET A 571 -48.57 -53.22 6.00
CA MET A 571 -49.38 -52.80 4.86
C MET A 571 -48.58 -52.75 3.56
N THR A 572 -47.92 -53.85 3.20
CA THR A 572 -47.32 -54.01 1.88
C THR A 572 -48.43 -54.07 0.82
N MET A 573 -48.72 -52.93 0.17
CA MET A 573 -49.49 -52.94 -1.06
C MET A 573 -48.66 -53.64 -2.12
N LYS A 574 -49.13 -54.78 -2.64
CA LYS A 574 -48.50 -55.48 -3.76
C LYS A 574 -48.51 -54.55 -4.98
N SER A 575 -47.36 -53.93 -5.27
CA SER A 575 -47.17 -53.21 -6.52
C SER A 575 -47.34 -54.20 -7.68
N THR A 576 -47.94 -53.74 -8.77
CA THR A 576 -48.10 -54.57 -9.97
C THR A 576 -46.76 -54.94 -10.60
N TYR A 577 -45.68 -54.22 -10.24
CA TYR A 577 -44.31 -54.47 -10.67
C TYR A 577 -43.53 -55.49 -9.83
N ASP A 578 -44.01 -55.85 -8.63
CA ASP A 578 -43.37 -56.90 -7.80
C ASP A 578 -43.67 -58.33 -8.30
N LYS A 579 -44.38 -58.45 -9.43
CA LYS A 579 -44.74 -59.73 -10.07
C LYS A 579 -43.92 -60.03 -11.33
N VAL A 580 -42.87 -59.26 -11.62
CA VAL A 580 -41.96 -59.51 -12.76
C VAL A 580 -40.64 -60.04 -12.26
#